data_AF-A0A535BPQ1-F1
#
_entry.id   AF-A0A535BPQ1-F1
#
_cell.length_a   1.000
_cell.length_b   1.000
_cell.length_c   1.000
_cell.angle_alpha   90.00
_cell.angle_beta   90.00
_cell.angle_gamma   90.00
#
_symmetry.space_group_name_H-M   'P 1'
#
loop_
_entity.id
_entity.type
_entity.pdbx_description
1 polymer ?
#
loop_
_entity_poly.entity_id
_entity_poly.type
_entity_poly.pdbx_seq_one_letter_code
_entity_poly.pdbx_strand_id
1 'polypeptide(L)'
;PLLYTSSEEIGVRLHNLNRAFFIYAVPFGNYVEIEAGIRCTVSSWRRVPDQALPARAKITGSYAQAALAKSEAVENGFDEAIVLSVDGHVSEGSAENLFMLKDGAFITPPVTDDILEGITRQLLMKMINEELNLPVLERSIDRTELYTCDELLLCGTGAQISPVIEVDRRPVGDGKVGEFTQELQNIYFGAVRGETPKYKDWTIPVY
;
A
#
# COMPACT_ATOMS: atom_id res chain seq x y z
N PRO A 1 -17.38 2.42 0.95
CA PRO A 1 -18.25 3.39 0.21
C PRO A 1 -17.89 3.37 -1.27
N LEU A 2 -18.87 3.54 -2.15
CA LEU A 2 -18.65 3.60 -3.60
C LEU A 2 -19.54 4.68 -4.21
N LEU A 3 -18.93 5.59 -4.97
CA LEU A 3 -19.63 6.52 -5.85
C LEU A 3 -19.53 5.98 -7.28
N TYR A 4 -20.65 5.81 -7.97
CA TYR A 4 -20.70 5.20 -9.30
C TYR A 4 -21.68 5.91 -10.24
N THR A 5 -21.52 5.69 -11.55
CA THR A 5 -22.47 6.15 -12.58
C THR A 5 -23.74 5.30 -12.51
N SER A 6 -24.90 5.92 -12.30
CA SER A 6 -26.20 5.24 -12.24
C SER A 6 -27.10 5.50 -13.44
N SER A 7 -26.67 6.32 -14.42
CA SER A 7 -27.40 6.49 -15.68
C SER A 7 -27.51 5.18 -16.46
N GLU A 8 -28.72 4.87 -16.94
CA GLU A 8 -29.03 3.72 -17.79
C GLU A 8 -28.83 4.06 -19.29
N GLU A 9 -27.65 4.59 -19.62
CA GLU A 9 -27.32 5.06 -20.97
C GLU A 9 -26.00 4.46 -21.46
N ILE A 10 -25.87 4.24 -22.77
CA ILE A 10 -24.63 3.72 -23.39
C ILE A 10 -23.78 4.90 -23.89
N GLY A 11 -22.52 4.99 -23.43
CA GLY A 11 -21.54 5.94 -23.96
C GLY A 11 -20.27 6.06 -23.13
N VAL A 12 -19.16 6.45 -23.77
CA VAL A 12 -17.84 6.63 -23.13
C VAL A 12 -17.66 8.11 -22.77
N ARG A 13 -18.40 8.58 -21.76
CA ARG A 13 -18.34 9.98 -21.28
C ARG A 13 -18.51 10.05 -19.78
N LEU A 14 -18.08 11.16 -19.17
CA LEU A 14 -18.28 11.43 -17.73
C LEU A 14 -19.19 12.62 -17.44
N HIS A 15 -19.54 13.41 -18.47
CA HIS A 15 -20.43 14.57 -18.37
C HIS A 15 -21.90 14.17 -18.57
N ASN A 16 -22.80 14.92 -17.94
CA ASN A 16 -24.26 14.75 -18.05
C ASN A 16 -24.72 13.31 -17.75
N LEU A 17 -24.29 12.79 -16.59
CA LEU A 17 -24.65 11.46 -16.09
C LEU A 17 -25.07 11.55 -14.63
N ASN A 18 -26.01 10.70 -14.25
CA ASN A 18 -26.44 10.53 -12.87
C ASN A 18 -25.39 9.75 -12.08
N ARG A 19 -25.24 10.11 -10.80
CA ARG A 19 -24.34 9.47 -9.85
C ARG A 19 -25.15 8.93 -8.69
N ALA A 20 -24.80 7.74 -8.23
CA ALA A 20 -25.35 7.15 -7.02
C ALA A 20 -24.21 6.79 -6.06
N PHE A 21 -24.56 6.70 -4.79
CA PHE A 21 -23.64 6.40 -3.70
C PHE A 21 -24.16 5.21 -2.90
N PHE A 22 -23.25 4.34 -2.49
CA PHE A 22 -23.56 3.14 -1.73
C PHE A 22 -22.51 2.87 -0.65
N ILE A 23 -22.97 2.40 0.51
CA ILE A 23 -22.13 1.94 1.63
C ILE A 23 -22.60 0.53 2.01
N TYR A 24 -21.64 -0.37 2.20
CA TYR A 24 -21.86 -1.65 2.86
C TYR A 24 -20.72 -1.92 3.83
N ALA A 25 -21.02 -2.75 4.83
CA ALA A 25 -20.07 -3.24 5.81
C ALA A 25 -20.19 -4.77 5.88
N VAL A 26 -19.05 -5.46 5.90
CA VAL A 26 -18.96 -6.92 6.02
C VAL A 26 -17.84 -7.27 6.99
N PRO A 27 -17.94 -8.41 7.72
CA PRO A 27 -16.80 -8.95 8.45
C PRO A 27 -15.61 -9.14 7.49
N PHE A 28 -14.44 -8.66 7.90
CA PHE A 28 -13.24 -8.69 7.07
C PHE A 28 -12.03 -9.02 7.95
N GLY A 29 -11.29 -10.05 7.57
CA GLY A 29 -10.06 -10.47 8.25
C GLY A 29 -8.83 -9.80 7.65
N ASN A 30 -7.68 -10.45 7.80
CA ASN A 30 -6.44 -10.00 7.18
C ASN A 30 -6.55 -10.10 5.65
N TYR A 31 -6.30 -8.99 4.95
CA TYR A 31 -6.30 -8.95 3.48
C TYR A 31 -5.07 -9.66 2.89
N VAL A 32 -3.93 -9.44 3.55
CA VAL A 32 -2.62 -10.00 3.27
C VAL A 32 -2.04 -10.41 4.62
N GLU A 33 -1.11 -11.38 4.63
CA GLU A 33 -0.55 -11.88 5.88
C GLU A 33 0.29 -10.80 6.60
N ILE A 34 0.20 -10.71 7.93
CA ILE A 34 0.78 -9.62 8.74
C ILE A 34 1.76 -10.09 9.83
N GLU A 35 1.78 -11.37 10.22
CA GLU A 35 2.60 -11.89 11.31
C GLU A 35 3.91 -12.52 10.82
N ALA A 36 3.83 -13.47 9.88
CA ALA A 36 5.00 -14.25 9.43
C ALA A 36 5.83 -13.53 8.34
N GLY A 37 5.25 -12.48 7.75
CA GLY A 37 5.80 -11.79 6.59
C GLY A 37 5.44 -12.45 5.26
N ILE A 38 5.43 -11.64 4.20
CA ILE A 38 5.04 -12.04 2.85
C ILE A 38 6.20 -12.04 1.87
N ARG A 39 6.04 -12.79 0.78
CA ARG A 39 6.97 -12.85 -0.35
C ARG A 39 6.36 -12.09 -1.52
N CYS A 40 7.04 -11.06 -1.98
CA CYS A 40 6.61 -10.22 -3.07
C CYS A 40 7.37 -10.54 -4.37
N THR A 41 6.77 -10.19 -5.50
CA THR A 41 7.48 -10.13 -6.78
C THR A 41 7.21 -8.83 -7.51
N VAL A 42 8.21 -8.36 -8.25
CA VAL A 42 8.04 -7.20 -9.14
C VAL A 42 7.28 -7.65 -10.38
N SER A 43 6.06 -7.14 -10.55
CA SER A 43 5.14 -7.51 -11.63
C SER A 43 5.68 -7.10 -13.01
N SER A 44 5.33 -7.90 -14.03
CA SER A 44 5.52 -7.50 -15.43
C SER A 44 4.55 -6.40 -15.85
N TRP A 45 3.38 -6.30 -15.19
CA TRP A 45 2.44 -5.20 -15.36
C TRP A 45 2.99 -3.92 -14.74
N ARG A 46 2.88 -2.82 -15.48
CA ARG A 46 3.26 -1.49 -14.98
C ARG A 46 2.08 -0.80 -14.33
N ARG A 47 2.38 0.06 -13.36
CA ARG A 47 1.42 0.98 -12.76
C ARG A 47 0.79 1.84 -13.86
N VAL A 48 -0.52 2.08 -13.75
CA VAL A 48 -1.21 3.00 -14.67
C VAL A 48 -0.69 4.41 -14.41
N PRO A 49 -0.04 5.06 -15.40
CA PRO A 49 0.52 6.39 -15.19
C PRO A 49 -0.59 7.43 -14.98
N ASP A 50 -0.33 8.45 -14.16
CA ASP A 50 -1.30 9.50 -13.83
C ASP A 50 -1.83 10.24 -15.08
N GLN A 51 -1.03 10.29 -16.15
CA GLN A 51 -1.39 10.85 -17.46
C GLN A 51 -2.49 10.06 -18.18
N ALA A 52 -2.62 8.76 -17.90
CA ALA A 52 -3.63 7.89 -18.50
C ALA A 52 -4.90 7.80 -17.64
N LEU A 53 -4.74 7.73 -16.32
CA LEU A 53 -5.84 7.69 -15.36
C LEU A 53 -5.35 8.29 -14.03
N PRO A 54 -6.10 9.19 -13.37
CA PRO A 54 -5.60 9.88 -12.18
C PRO A 54 -5.20 8.90 -11.07
N ALA A 55 -3.91 8.81 -10.78
CA ALA A 55 -3.33 7.85 -9.84
C ALA A 55 -3.73 8.14 -8.38
N ARG A 56 -3.89 9.44 -8.07
CA ARG A 56 -4.31 9.95 -6.76
C ARG A 56 -5.80 9.70 -6.47
N ALA A 57 -6.59 9.36 -7.49
CA ALA A 57 -7.99 9.06 -7.33
C ALA A 57 -8.20 7.54 -7.22
N LYS A 58 -8.95 7.11 -6.20
CA LYS A 58 -9.28 5.70 -5.98
C LYS A 58 -10.41 5.23 -6.92
N ILE A 59 -10.09 5.10 -8.21
CA ILE A 59 -11.02 4.83 -9.31
C ILE A 59 -11.19 3.32 -9.51
N THR A 60 -12.42 2.82 -9.62
CA THR A 60 -12.70 1.37 -9.80
C THR A 60 -12.02 0.78 -11.04
N GLY A 61 -12.01 1.50 -12.16
CA GLY A 61 -11.40 1.03 -13.40
C GLY A 61 -9.88 0.83 -13.33
N SER A 62 -9.17 1.54 -12.46
CA SER A 62 -7.70 1.38 -12.32
C SER A 62 -7.34 0.02 -11.71
N TYR A 63 -8.25 -0.58 -10.94
CA TYR A 63 -8.02 -1.86 -10.27
C TYR A 63 -7.98 -3.06 -11.22
N ALA A 64 -8.34 -2.90 -12.50
CA ALA A 64 -8.10 -3.95 -13.49
C ALA A 64 -6.60 -4.27 -13.64
N GLN A 65 -5.74 -3.23 -13.63
CA GLN A 65 -4.29 -3.41 -13.67
C GLN A 65 -3.76 -4.02 -12.36
N ALA A 66 -4.26 -3.55 -11.22
CA ALA A 66 -3.91 -4.11 -9.91
C ALA A 66 -4.24 -5.61 -9.83
N ALA A 67 -5.43 -6.00 -10.30
CA ALA A 67 -5.86 -7.39 -10.31
C ALA A 67 -4.95 -8.27 -11.18
N LEU A 68 -4.55 -7.78 -12.36
CA LEU A 68 -3.60 -8.48 -13.22
C LEU A 68 -2.23 -8.68 -12.55
N ALA A 69 -1.71 -7.64 -11.90
CA ALA A 69 -0.44 -7.72 -11.17
C ALA A 69 -0.52 -8.72 -9.99
N LYS A 70 -1.58 -8.63 -9.18
CA LYS A 70 -1.84 -9.56 -8.08
C LYS A 70 -1.96 -11.00 -8.55
N SER A 71 -2.75 -11.24 -9.59
CA SER A 71 -2.94 -12.58 -10.17
C SER A 71 -1.62 -13.15 -10.67
N GLU A 72 -0.82 -12.36 -11.40
CA GLU A 72 0.50 -12.78 -11.84
C GLU A 72 1.39 -13.20 -10.65
N ALA A 73 1.44 -12.41 -9.58
CA ALA A 73 2.26 -12.74 -8.42
C ALA A 73 1.82 -14.07 -7.77
N VAL A 74 0.52 -14.22 -7.52
CA VAL A 74 -0.06 -15.40 -6.87
C VAL A 74 0.12 -16.65 -7.72
N GLU A 75 -0.13 -16.56 -9.03
CA GLU A 75 0.05 -17.68 -9.96
C GLU A 75 1.52 -18.11 -10.08
N ASN A 76 2.47 -17.21 -9.82
CA ASN A 76 3.91 -17.50 -9.76
C ASN A 76 4.41 -17.93 -8.37
N GLY A 77 3.50 -18.12 -7.41
CA GLY A 77 3.78 -18.63 -6.07
C GLY A 77 4.28 -17.59 -5.06
N PHE A 78 4.07 -16.30 -5.35
CA PHE A 78 4.28 -15.20 -4.42
C PHE A 78 2.96 -14.81 -3.73
N ASP A 79 3.05 -13.99 -2.70
CA ASP A 79 1.91 -13.59 -1.89
C ASP A 79 1.34 -12.24 -2.35
N GLU A 80 2.18 -11.33 -2.87
CA GLU A 80 1.78 -10.02 -3.39
C GLU A 80 2.70 -9.51 -4.52
N ALA A 81 2.19 -8.56 -5.31
CA ALA A 81 2.92 -7.88 -6.37
C ALA A 81 3.43 -6.51 -5.92
N ILE A 82 4.60 -6.13 -6.41
CA ILE A 82 5.09 -4.74 -6.41
C ILE A 82 5.07 -4.27 -7.87
N VAL A 83 4.45 -3.11 -8.12
CA VAL A 83 4.36 -2.52 -9.46
C VAL A 83 5.34 -1.36 -9.61
N LEU A 84 5.92 -1.26 -10.80
CA LEU A 84 6.79 -0.14 -11.16
C LEU A 84 6.01 0.91 -11.96
N SER A 85 6.37 2.17 -11.80
CA SER A 85 5.97 3.25 -12.71
C SER A 85 6.49 2.97 -14.14
N VAL A 86 5.99 3.74 -15.10
CA VAL A 86 6.45 3.64 -16.50
C VAL A 86 7.93 3.97 -16.65
N ASP A 87 8.47 4.80 -15.77
CA ASP A 87 9.88 5.19 -15.73
C ASP A 87 10.77 4.14 -15.03
N GLY A 88 10.18 3.08 -14.49
CA GLY A 88 10.90 1.94 -13.92
C GLY A 88 11.22 2.06 -12.43
N HIS A 89 10.75 3.11 -11.76
CA HIS A 89 10.83 3.25 -10.30
C HIS A 89 9.71 2.47 -9.62
N VAL A 90 9.96 2.02 -8.40
CA VAL A 90 8.98 1.37 -7.55
C VAL A 90 7.86 2.37 -7.22
N SER A 91 6.62 1.96 -7.45
CA SER A 91 5.44 2.76 -7.17
C SER A 91 4.75 2.25 -5.90
N GLU A 92 4.03 1.13 -5.99
CA GLU A 92 3.22 0.60 -4.90
C GLU A 92 3.10 -0.93 -5.01
N GLY A 93 2.44 -1.57 -4.04
CA GLY A 93 1.92 -2.93 -4.17
C GLY A 93 0.76 -3.00 -5.16
N SER A 94 0.06 -4.13 -5.27
CA SER A 94 -1.15 -4.16 -6.11
C SER A 94 -2.27 -3.26 -5.54
N ALA A 95 -2.34 -3.11 -4.22
CA ALA A 95 -3.32 -2.25 -3.55
C ALA A 95 -2.79 -1.56 -2.28
N GLU A 96 -1.48 -1.53 -2.08
CA GLU A 96 -0.78 -1.09 -0.87
C GLU A 96 0.28 -0.04 -1.19
N ASN A 97 0.47 0.98 -0.36
CA ASN A 97 1.73 1.72 -0.40
C ASN A 97 2.86 0.87 0.20
N LEU A 98 4.11 1.30 0.05
CA LEU A 98 5.26 0.59 0.61
C LEU A 98 6.28 1.52 1.26
N PHE A 99 7.05 0.95 2.17
CA PHE A 99 8.20 1.58 2.81
C PHE A 99 9.35 0.58 2.85
N MET A 100 10.56 1.01 2.50
CA MET A 100 11.78 0.28 2.82
C MET A 100 12.56 1.00 3.92
N LEU A 101 13.17 0.25 4.83
CA LEU A 101 14.21 0.76 5.71
C LEU A 101 15.56 0.51 5.04
N LYS A 102 16.38 1.56 4.93
CA LYS A 102 17.75 1.44 4.40
C LYS A 102 18.66 2.46 5.06
N ASP A 103 19.80 2.00 5.57
CA ASP A 103 20.83 2.84 6.19
C ASP A 103 20.26 3.74 7.31
N GLY A 104 19.32 3.19 8.10
CA GLY A 104 18.70 3.88 9.23
C GLY A 104 17.64 4.93 8.86
N ALA A 105 17.14 4.94 7.62
CA ALA A 105 16.03 5.79 7.20
C ALA A 105 14.91 4.98 6.53
N PHE A 106 13.66 5.30 6.86
CA PHE A 106 12.52 4.80 6.12
C PHE A 106 12.32 5.59 4.84
N ILE A 107 12.04 4.91 3.74
CA ILE A 107 11.98 5.48 2.41
C ILE A 107 10.71 4.98 1.73
N THR A 108 9.90 5.88 1.20
CA THR A 108 8.67 5.57 0.47
C THR A 108 8.62 6.36 -0.84
N PRO A 109 8.05 5.80 -1.92
CA PRO A 109 7.94 6.53 -3.17
C PRO A 109 7.16 7.85 -3.01
N PRO A 110 7.54 8.93 -3.71
CA PRO A 110 6.80 10.18 -3.71
C PRO A 110 5.49 10.01 -4.47
N VAL A 111 4.53 10.88 -4.22
CA VAL A 111 3.24 10.91 -4.94
C VAL A 111 3.40 11.10 -6.45
N THR A 112 4.54 11.63 -6.90
CA THR A 112 4.86 11.78 -8.32
C THR A 112 5.19 10.46 -9.02
N ASP A 113 5.42 9.37 -8.28
CA ASP A 113 5.71 8.03 -8.83
C ASP A 113 4.42 7.20 -8.99
N ASP A 114 3.33 7.86 -9.39
CA ASP A 114 2.02 7.27 -9.71
C ASP A 114 1.34 6.45 -8.59
N ILE A 115 1.68 6.73 -7.32
CA ILE A 115 1.05 6.07 -6.17
C ILE A 115 -0.30 6.69 -5.78
N LEU A 116 -1.12 5.92 -5.08
CA LEU A 116 -2.24 6.48 -4.32
C LEU A 116 -1.73 7.21 -3.07
N GLU A 117 -2.33 8.37 -2.75
CA GLU A 117 -2.12 9.08 -1.48
C GLU A 117 -2.81 8.35 -0.32
N GLY A 118 -2.22 7.23 0.12
CA GLY A 118 -2.82 6.38 1.15
C GLY A 118 -2.84 7.03 2.53
N ILE A 119 -3.98 6.92 3.20
CA ILE A 119 -4.14 7.39 4.58
C ILE A 119 -3.22 6.59 5.52
N THR A 120 -3.18 5.26 5.41
CA THR A 120 -2.26 4.44 6.23
C THR A 120 -0.81 4.87 6.04
N ARG A 121 -0.37 5.10 4.79
CA ARG A 121 0.97 5.66 4.49
C ARG A 121 1.20 6.97 5.25
N GLN A 122 0.28 7.92 5.15
CA GLN A 122 0.39 9.21 5.85
C GLN A 122 0.53 9.04 7.38
N LEU A 123 -0.24 8.12 7.97
CA LEU A 123 -0.16 7.82 9.40
C LEU A 123 1.18 7.19 9.77
N LEU A 124 1.70 6.26 8.95
CA LEU A 124 3.00 5.64 9.18
C LEU A 124 4.14 6.64 9.10
N MET A 125 4.13 7.56 8.12
CA MET A 125 5.15 8.61 8.04
C MET A 125 5.22 9.43 9.34
N LYS A 126 4.05 9.76 9.91
CA LYS A 126 3.97 10.46 11.20
C LYS A 126 4.48 9.59 12.35
N MET A 127 4.03 8.34 12.43
CA MET A 127 4.41 7.40 13.50
C MET A 127 5.91 7.10 13.51
N ILE A 128 6.52 6.87 12.34
CA ILE A 128 7.96 6.61 12.23
C ILE A 128 8.77 7.78 12.80
N ASN A 129 8.40 9.02 12.45
CA ASN A 129 9.09 10.20 12.97
C ASN A 129 8.86 10.38 14.47
N GLU A 130 7.62 10.24 14.95
CA GLU A 130 7.26 10.58 16.34
C GLU A 130 7.56 9.49 17.37
N GLU A 131 7.51 8.22 16.98
CA GLU A 131 7.61 7.07 17.89
C GLU A 131 8.95 6.35 17.74
N LEU A 132 9.41 6.14 16.50
CA LEU A 132 10.70 5.46 16.25
C LEU A 132 11.87 6.45 16.19
N ASN A 133 11.58 7.75 16.07
CA ASN A 133 12.58 8.81 15.92
C ASN A 133 13.55 8.57 14.75
N LEU A 134 13.03 7.99 13.66
CA LEU A 134 13.78 7.71 12.43
C LEU A 134 13.37 8.67 11.30
N PRO A 135 14.30 9.03 10.39
CA PRO A 135 13.98 9.83 9.22
C PRO A 135 13.02 9.09 8.28
N VAL A 136 12.08 9.84 7.69
CA VAL A 136 11.25 9.38 6.58
C VAL A 136 11.57 10.20 5.34
N LEU A 137 12.03 9.54 4.29
CA LEU A 137 12.41 10.15 3.02
C LEU A 137 11.40 9.79 1.93
N GLU A 138 10.85 10.81 1.29
CA GLU A 138 10.06 10.64 0.08
C GLU A 138 10.97 10.81 -1.15
N ARG A 139 11.33 9.69 -1.78
CA ARG A 139 12.14 9.68 -3.01
C ARG A 139 11.85 8.44 -3.84
N SER A 140 12.11 8.53 -5.13
CA SER A 140 12.00 7.37 -6.03
C SER A 140 12.92 6.26 -5.55
N ILE A 141 12.43 5.03 -5.67
CA ILE A 141 13.12 3.81 -5.25
C ILE A 141 13.36 2.98 -6.50
N ASP A 142 14.61 2.60 -6.74
CA ASP A 142 14.91 1.69 -7.85
C ASP A 142 14.61 0.25 -7.45
N ARG A 143 14.21 -0.57 -8.43
CA ARG A 143 13.94 -2.00 -8.23
C ARG A 143 15.04 -2.72 -7.45
N THR A 144 16.30 -2.44 -7.76
CA THR A 144 17.43 -3.10 -7.11
C THR A 144 17.62 -2.71 -5.66
N GLU A 145 17.08 -1.56 -5.23
CA GLU A 145 17.14 -1.16 -3.82
C GLU A 145 16.30 -2.08 -2.94
N LEU A 146 15.17 -2.60 -3.45
CA LEU A 146 14.33 -3.59 -2.76
C LEU A 146 15.11 -4.86 -2.37
N TYR A 147 16.19 -5.17 -3.08
CA TYR A 147 17.03 -6.36 -2.82
C TYR A 147 18.16 -6.10 -1.81
N THR A 148 18.34 -4.84 -1.42
CA THR A 148 19.48 -4.37 -0.60
C THR A 148 19.03 -3.56 0.60
N CYS A 149 17.73 -3.45 0.84
CA CYS A 149 17.18 -2.77 1.99
C CYS A 149 17.22 -3.69 3.22
N ASP A 150 17.23 -3.06 4.40
CA ASP A 150 17.30 -3.74 5.69
C ASP A 150 15.94 -4.34 6.06
N GLU A 151 14.86 -3.59 5.81
CA GLU A 151 13.47 -4.02 6.00
C GLU A 151 12.58 -3.50 4.87
N LEU A 152 11.46 -4.15 4.62
CA LEU A 152 10.46 -3.74 3.65
C LEU A 152 9.07 -4.07 4.21
N LEU A 153 8.10 -3.17 3.99
CA LEU A 153 6.71 -3.39 4.37
C LEU A 153 5.76 -2.83 3.32
N LEU A 154 4.58 -3.44 3.25
CA LEU A 154 3.40 -2.92 2.56
C LEU A 154 2.42 -2.34 3.59
N CYS A 155 1.69 -1.29 3.21
CA CYS A 155 0.68 -0.70 4.07
C CYS A 155 -0.56 -0.20 3.32
N GLY A 156 -1.70 -0.29 4.00
CA GLY A 156 -2.99 0.14 3.46
C GLY A 156 -4.12 -0.17 4.43
N THR A 157 -5.35 0.29 4.16
CA THR A 157 -6.47 0.02 5.08
C THR A 157 -6.75 -1.49 5.20
N GLY A 158 -6.71 -2.22 4.08
CA GLY A 158 -6.91 -3.68 4.07
C GLY A 158 -5.66 -4.44 4.52
N ALA A 159 -4.51 -4.11 3.97
CA ALA A 159 -3.23 -4.77 4.28
C ALA A 159 -2.67 -4.41 5.68
N GLN A 160 -3.20 -3.37 6.32
CA GLN A 160 -2.71 -2.82 7.57
C GLN A 160 -1.22 -2.47 7.46
N ILE A 161 -0.35 -3.22 8.14
CA ILE A 161 1.09 -3.21 7.94
C ILE A 161 1.51 -4.67 7.73
N SER A 162 2.00 -5.00 6.55
CA SER A 162 2.42 -6.36 6.18
C SER A 162 3.94 -6.36 5.92
N PRO A 163 4.74 -7.09 6.71
CA PRO A 163 6.18 -7.15 6.52
C PRO A 163 6.52 -7.95 5.26
N VAL A 164 7.48 -7.50 4.46
CA VAL A 164 7.95 -8.21 3.28
C VAL A 164 9.32 -8.82 3.58
N ILE A 165 9.39 -10.14 3.55
CA ILE A 165 10.60 -10.91 3.89
C ILE A 165 11.37 -11.40 2.68
N GLU A 166 10.76 -11.36 1.49
CA GLU A 166 11.36 -11.78 0.24
C GLU A 166 10.84 -10.93 -0.92
N VAL A 167 11.73 -10.52 -1.84
CA VAL A 167 11.35 -9.92 -3.13
C VAL A 167 12.05 -10.66 -4.25
N ASP A 168 11.31 -11.15 -5.24
CA ASP A 168 11.85 -11.87 -6.41
C ASP A 168 12.80 -13.01 -6.02
N ARG A 169 12.41 -13.80 -5.01
CA ARG A 169 13.19 -14.93 -4.46
C ARG A 169 14.52 -14.53 -3.82
N ARG A 170 14.63 -13.28 -3.38
CA ARG A 170 15.77 -12.77 -2.60
C ARG A 170 15.27 -12.35 -1.23
N PRO A 171 15.93 -12.79 -0.14
CA PRO A 171 15.56 -12.34 1.19
C PRO A 171 15.72 -10.82 1.28
N VAL A 172 14.76 -10.16 1.94
CA VAL A 172 14.92 -8.79 2.44
C VAL A 172 15.66 -8.88 3.77
N GLY A 173 16.76 -8.14 3.95
CA GLY A 173 17.61 -8.28 5.13
C GLY A 173 18.06 -9.73 5.37
N ASP A 174 17.65 -10.29 6.51
CA ASP A 174 17.92 -11.70 6.88
C ASP A 174 16.79 -12.67 6.54
N GLY A 175 15.76 -12.22 5.81
CA GLY A 175 14.60 -13.02 5.41
C GLY A 175 13.56 -13.20 6.51
N LYS A 176 13.58 -12.36 7.55
CA LYS A 176 12.60 -12.36 8.65
C LYS A 176 11.94 -10.99 8.80
N VAL A 177 10.87 -10.95 9.58
CA VAL A 177 10.24 -9.69 9.96
C VAL A 177 11.24 -8.84 10.74
N GLY A 178 11.49 -7.63 10.24
CA GLY A 178 12.42 -6.69 10.86
C GLY A 178 11.88 -6.05 12.13
N GLU A 179 12.80 -5.58 12.99
CA GLU A 179 12.47 -5.07 14.32
C GLU A 179 11.67 -3.76 14.24
N PHE A 180 12.03 -2.85 13.33
CA PHE A 180 11.35 -1.56 13.21
C PHE A 180 9.96 -1.72 12.60
N THR A 181 9.80 -2.63 11.64
CA THR A 181 8.50 -3.00 11.08
C THR A 181 7.60 -3.60 12.16
N GLN A 182 8.13 -4.48 13.01
CA GLN A 182 7.37 -5.09 14.10
C GLN A 182 6.98 -4.08 15.18
N GLU A 183 7.88 -3.16 15.55
CA GLU A 183 7.59 -2.07 16.48
C GLU A 183 6.50 -1.14 15.93
N LEU A 184 6.63 -0.75 14.65
CA LEU A 184 5.64 0.09 13.96
C LEU A 184 4.26 -0.58 13.90
N GLN A 185 4.21 -1.90 13.66
CA GLN A 185 2.98 -2.69 13.75
C GLN A 185 2.31 -2.57 15.12
N ASN A 186 3.07 -2.78 16.20
CA ASN A 186 2.53 -2.73 17.56
C ASN A 186 1.91 -1.35 17.87
N ILE A 187 2.62 -0.28 17.49
CA ILE A 187 2.15 1.10 17.64
C ILE A 187 0.87 1.33 16.83
N TYR A 188 0.87 0.94 15.55
CA TYR A 188 -0.28 1.11 14.67
C TYR A 188 -1.51 0.36 15.17
N PHE A 189 -1.35 -0.88 15.62
CA PHE A 189 -2.46 -1.69 16.14
C PHE A 189 -3.04 -1.12 17.43
N GLY A 190 -2.21 -0.63 18.35
CA GLY A 190 -2.68 0.09 19.54
C GLY A 190 -3.47 1.35 19.19
N ALA A 191 -3.02 2.09 18.18
CA ALA A 191 -3.70 3.29 17.69
C ALA A 191 -5.08 2.99 17.09
N VAL A 192 -5.16 2.05 16.12
CA VAL A 192 -6.42 1.78 15.41
C VAL A 192 -7.44 0.99 16.24
N ARG A 193 -7.01 0.34 17.33
CA ARG A 193 -7.90 -0.29 18.32
C ARG A 193 -8.37 0.68 19.41
N GLY A 194 -7.87 1.93 19.41
CA GLY A 194 -8.22 2.93 20.42
C GLY A 194 -7.58 2.67 21.80
N GLU A 195 -6.53 1.86 21.84
CA GLU A 195 -5.81 1.48 23.07
C GLU A 195 -4.75 2.52 23.45
N THR A 196 -4.32 3.35 22.49
CA THR A 196 -3.29 4.38 22.69
C THR A 196 -3.94 5.77 22.86
N PRO A 197 -3.90 6.41 24.05
CA PRO A 197 -4.53 7.71 24.28
C PRO A 197 -4.07 8.82 23.34
N LYS A 198 -2.81 8.79 22.90
CA LYS A 198 -2.23 9.74 21.93
C LYS A 198 -3.00 9.79 20.60
N TYR A 199 -3.61 8.68 20.19
CA TYR A 199 -4.28 8.52 18.89
C TYR A 199 -5.81 8.39 19.00
N LYS A 200 -6.39 8.80 20.13
CA LYS A 200 -7.82 8.64 20.40
C LYS A 200 -8.72 9.23 19.29
N ASP A 201 -8.31 10.36 18.72
CA ASP A 201 -9.06 11.08 17.68
C ASP A 201 -9.08 10.35 16.32
N TRP A 202 -8.37 9.23 16.16
CA TRP A 202 -8.39 8.41 14.95
C TRP A 202 -9.55 7.40 14.94
N THR A 203 -10.14 7.16 16.11
CA THR A 203 -11.22 6.17 16.28
C THR A 203 -12.53 6.88 16.57
N ILE A 204 -13.61 6.40 15.94
CA ILE A 204 -14.97 6.86 16.21
C ILE A 204 -15.72 5.67 16.82
N PRO A 205 -16.20 5.76 18.08
CA PRO A 205 -16.98 4.69 18.68
C PRO A 205 -18.30 4.54 17.92
N VAL A 206 -18.64 3.30 17.57
CA VAL A 206 -19.93 2.96 16.94
C VAL A 206 -21.00 2.73 18.00
N TYR A 207 -20.59 2.26 19.18
CA TYR A 207 -21.41 1.97 20.36
C TYR A 207 -20.70 2.40 21.64
#